data_AF-A0A8T5SCM3-F1
#
_entry.id   AF-A0A8T5SCM3-F1
#
_cell.length_a   1.000
_cell.length_b   1.000
_cell.length_c   1.000
_cell.angle_alpha   90.00
_cell.angle_beta   90.00
_cell.angle_gamma   90.00
#
_symmetry.space_group_name_H-M   'P 1'
#
loop_
_entity.id
_entity.type
_entity.pdbx_description
1 polymer ?
#
loop_
_entity_poly.entity_id
_entity_poly.type
_entity_poly.pdbx_seq_one_letter_code
_entity_poly.pdbx_strand_id
1 'polypeptide(L)' 'MWDNRLVKVFRDENNIEYYALISDFYMDLIFPKYLLNVIKLAYEQRSIANKALIEYLDVLEDAYFDLKSHKKI' A
#
# COMPACT_ATOMS: atom_id res chain seq x y z
N MET A 1 -5.21 8.42 -7.39
CA MET A 1 -6.44 7.82 -6.80
C MET A 1 -7.70 8.35 -7.48
N TRP A 2 -7.81 9.66 -7.72
CA TRP A 2 -8.90 10.27 -8.48
C TRP A 2 -9.00 9.78 -9.94
N ASP A 3 -7.88 9.73 -10.66
CA ASP A 3 -7.85 9.31 -12.07
C ASP A 3 -8.22 7.84 -12.28
N ASN A 4 -8.05 7.01 -11.24
CA ASN A 4 -8.36 5.58 -11.28
C ASN A 4 -9.84 5.29 -10.97
N ARG A 5 -10.71 6.33 -10.84
CA ARG A 5 -12.14 6.21 -10.51
C ARG A 5 -12.42 5.38 -9.25
N LEU A 6 -11.54 5.46 -8.25
CA LEU A 6 -11.64 4.66 -7.02
C LEU A 6 -12.53 5.33 -5.95
N VAL A 7 -12.83 6.62 -6.11
CA VAL A 7 -13.59 7.43 -5.15
C VAL A 7 -14.77 8.09 -5.88
N LYS A 8 -15.96 7.96 -5.30
CA LYS A 8 -17.19 8.66 -5.71
C LYS A 8 -17.40 9.85 -4.79
N VAL A 9 -17.73 10.99 -5.38
CA VAL A 9 -18.12 12.18 -4.63
C VAL A 9 -19.64 12.31 -4.73
N PHE A 10 -20.28 12.45 -3.58
CA PHE A 10 -21.68 12.85 -3.46
C PHE A 10 -21.73 14.27 -2.91
N ARG A 11 -22.71 15.06 -3.34
CA ARG A 11 -22.97 16.40 -2.80
C ARG A 11 -24.39 16.45 -2.32
N ASP A 12 -24.60 16.98 -1.11
CA ASP A 12 -25.93 17.26 -0.59
C ASP A 12 -26.43 18.65 -1.02
N GLU A 13 -27.67 18.96 -0.66
CA GLU A 13 -28.31 20.24 -0.96
C GLU A 13 -27.68 21.43 -0.20
N ASN A 14 -26.91 21.16 0.86
CA ASN A 14 -26.14 22.14 1.63
C ASN A 14 -24.70 22.30 1.11
N ASN A 15 -24.38 21.70 -0.04
CA ASN A 15 -23.08 21.74 -0.69
C ASN A 15 -21.95 21.07 0.13
N ILE A 16 -22.30 20.08 0.96
CA ILE A 16 -21.36 19.23 1.69
C ILE A 16 -20.94 18.05 0.81
N GLU A 17 -19.64 17.81 0.72
CA GLU A 17 -19.05 16.75 -0.10
C GLU A 17 -18.80 15.48 0.71
N TYR A 18 -19.36 14.36 0.25
CA TYR A 18 -19.16 13.03 0.83
C TYR A 18 -18.36 12.16 -0.13
N TYR A 19 -17.29 11.57 0.38
CA TYR A 19 -16.36 10.76 -0.40
C TYR A 19 -16.56 9.29 -0.05
N ALA A 20 -17.00 8.48 -1.01
CA ALA A 20 -17.14 7.04 -0.86
C ALA A 20 -16.13 6.30 -1.73
N LEU A 21 -15.46 5.29 -1.19
CA LEU A 21 -14.66 4.37 -1.98
C LEU A 21 -15.59 3.42 -2.74
N ILE A 22 -15.39 3.30 -4.06
CA ILE A 22 -16.28 2.53 -4.95
C ILE A 22 -15.96 1.03 -4.92
N SER A 23 -14.76 0.66 -4.48
CA SER A 23 -14.29 -0.72 -4.54
C SER A 23 -13.69 -1.15 -3.21
N ASP A 24 -14.06 -2.36 -2.79
CA ASP A 24 -13.38 -3.12 -1.76
C ASP A 24 -12.04 -3.59 -2.33
N PHE A 25 -10.98 -2.79 -2.17
CA PHE A 25 -9.65 -3.22 -2.57
C PHE A 25 -9.14 -4.24 -1.55
N TYR A 26 -9.04 -5.49 -1.97
CA TYR A 26 -8.35 -6.53 -1.22
C TYR A 26 -6.83 -6.25 -1.29
N MET A 27 -6.29 -5.60 -0.26
CA MET A 27 -4.86 -5.23 -0.17
C MET A 27 -3.90 -6.43 -0.13
N ASP A 28 -4.42 -7.65 0.05
CA ASP A 28 -3.65 -8.88 0.22
C ASP A 28 -2.86 -9.30 -1.04
N LEU A 29 -3.25 -8.82 -2.24
CA LEU A 29 -2.58 -9.17 -3.51
C LEU A 29 -1.55 -8.11 -3.98
N ILE A 30 -1.60 -6.90 -3.43
CA ILE A 30 -0.65 -5.81 -3.74
C ILE A 30 0.58 -5.89 -2.82
N PHE A 31 0.38 -6.42 -1.62
CA PHE A 31 1.43 -6.76 -0.66
C PHE A 31 1.93 -8.19 -0.97
N PRO A 32 3.24 -8.51 -1.07
CA PRO A 32 4.47 -7.73 -0.89
C PRO A 32 5.22 -7.40 -2.21
N LYS A 33 4.67 -7.77 -3.37
CA LYS A 33 5.37 -7.65 -4.67
C LYS A 33 5.64 -6.20 -5.07
N TYR A 34 4.71 -5.28 -4.79
CA TYR A 34 4.90 -3.86 -5.08
C TYR A 34 5.99 -3.24 -4.20
N LEU A 35 5.92 -3.46 -2.89
CA LEU A 35 6.87 -2.86 -1.95
C LEU A 35 8.30 -3.37 -2.19
N LEU A 36 8.46 -4.66 -2.48
CA LEU A 36 9.76 -5.22 -2.86
C LEU A 36 10.31 -4.59 -4.15
N ASN A 37 9.46 -4.35 -5.15
CA ASN A 37 9.87 -3.68 -6.39
C ASN A 37 10.30 -2.22 -6.14
N VAL A 38 9.64 -1.51 -5.22
CA VAL A 38 10.01 -0.15 -4.83
C VAL A 38 11.39 -0.13 -4.15
N ILE A 39 11.65 -1.07 -3.22
CA ILE A 39 12.95 -1.20 -2.56
C ILE A 39 14.06 -1.51 -3.58
N LYS A 40 13.80 -2.40 -4.55
CA LYS A 40 14.75 -2.71 -5.64
C LYS A 40 15.05 -1.49 -6.50
N LEU A 41 14.03 -0.75 -6.92
CA LEU A 41 14.21 0.47 -7.70
C LEU A 41 15.02 1.52 -6.93
N ALA A 42 14.74 1.69 -5.64
CA ALA A 42 15.47 2.63 -4.79
C ALA A 42 16.95 2.25 -4.65
N TYR A 43 17.25 0.95 -4.56
CA TYR A 43 18.61 0.41 -4.57
C TYR A 43 19.33 0.65 -5.89
N GLU A 44 18.69 0.32 -7.03
CA GLU A 44 19.25 0.54 -8.37
C GLU A 44 19.56 2.02 -8.63
N GLN A 45 18.67 2.90 -8.17
CA GLN A 45 18.82 4.35 -8.32
C GLN A 45 19.79 4.97 -7.30
N ARG A 46 20.29 4.20 -6.32
CA ARG A 46 21.10 4.69 -5.18
C ARG A 46 20.47 5.91 -4.47
N SER A 47 19.14 5.98 -4.51
CA SER A 47 18.38 7.13 -4.01
C SER A 47 18.27 7.13 -2.48
N ILE A 48 18.49 5.98 -1.85
CA ILE A 48 18.39 5.75 -0.41
C ILE A 48 19.66 5.05 0.07
N ALA A 49 20.12 5.37 1.29
CA ALA A 49 21.25 4.69 1.90
C ALA A 49 20.95 3.20 2.13
N ASN A 50 21.92 2.33 1.83
CA ASN A 50 21.76 0.87 1.96
C ASN A 50 21.25 0.43 3.34
N LYS A 51 21.65 1.12 4.41
CA LYS A 51 21.19 0.82 5.77
C LYS A 51 19.67 0.97 5.92
N ALA A 52 19.09 2.04 5.38
CA ALA A 52 17.65 2.26 5.42
C ALA A 52 16.89 1.26 4.52
N LEU A 53 17.48 0.85 3.39
CA LEU A 53 16.89 -0.19 2.53
C LEU A 53 16.81 -1.56 3.23
N ILE A 54 17.81 -1.89 4.04
CA ILE A 54 17.82 -3.12 4.85
C ILE A 54 16.73 -3.05 5.92
N GLU A 55 16.61 -1.93 6.65
CA GLU A 55 15.55 -1.74 7.65
C GLU A 55 14.15 -1.86 7.02
N TYR A 56 13.95 -1.36 5.79
CA TYR A 56 12.69 -1.56 5.05
C TYR A 56 12.42 -3.02 4.68
N LEU A 57 13.46 -3.82 4.41
CA LEU A 57 13.31 -5.24 4.13
C LEU A 57 12.95 -6.02 5.41
N ASP A 58 13.58 -5.68 6.54
CA ASP A 58 13.29 -6.31 7.84
C ASP A 58 11.83 -6.07 8.25
N VAL A 59 11.35 -4.83 8.14
CA VAL A 59 9.94 -4.48 8.43
C VAL A 59 8.95 -5.20 7.49
N LEU A 60 9.33 -5.36 6.21
CA LEU A 60 8.52 -6.12 5.25
C LEU A 60 8.45 -7.60 5.61
N GLU A 61 9.58 -8.18 6.02
CA GLU A 61 9.70 -9.57 6.44
C GLU A 61 8.84 -9.85 7.67
N ASP A 62 8.94 -9.01 8.70
CA ASP A 62 8.13 -9.09 9.92
C ASP A 62 6.63 -9.01 9.61
N ALA A 63 6.21 -8.01 8.83
CA ALA A 63 4.82 -7.85 8.44
C ALA A 63 4.28 -9.06 7.65
N TYR A 64 5.10 -9.69 6.80
CA TYR A 64 4.71 -10.89 6.06
C TYR A 64 4.55 -12.11 6.97
N PHE A 65 5.47 -12.30 7.91
CA PHE A 65 5.38 -13.40 8.88
C PHE A 65 4.19 -13.24 9.83
N ASP A 66 3.87 -12.01 10.23
CA ASP A 66 2.68 -11.71 11.02
C ASP A 66 1.39 -11.99 10.25
N LEU A 67 1.31 -11.64 8.96
CA LEU A 67 0.15 -12.00 8.14
C LEU A 67 -0.01 -13.52 8.01
N LYS A 68 1.10 -14.24 7.84
CA LYS A 68 1.09 -15.71 7.74
C LYS A 68 0.67 -16.38 9.05
N SER A 69 0.98 -15.78 10.20
CA SER A 69 0.55 -16.30 11.51
C SER A 69 -0.95 -16.10 11.72
N HIS A 70 -1.53 -14.98 11.24
CA HIS A 70 -2.96 -14.69 11.32
C HIS A 70 -3.82 -15.49 10.33
N LYS A 71 -3.25 -15.96 9.21
CA LYS A 71 -3.95 -16.77 8.19
C LYS A 71 -4.15 -18.24 8.58
N LYS A 72 -3.71 -18.65 9.77
CA LYS A 72 -3.72 -20.04 10.26
C LYS A 72 -4.96 -20.42 11.08
N ILE A 73 -6.02 -19.60 11.06
CA ILE A 73 -7.30 -19.81 11.78
C ILE A 73 -8.40 -20.15 10.77
#